data_AF-A0A662PMI2-F1
#
_entry.id   AF-A0A662PMI2-F1
#
_cell.length_a   1.000
_cell.length_b   1.000
_cell.length_c   1.000
_cell.angle_alpha   90.00
_cell.angle_beta   90.00
_cell.angle_gamma   90.00
#
_symmetry.space_group_name_H-M   'P 1'
#
loop_
_entity.id
_entity.type
_entity.pdbx_description
1 polymer ?
#
loop_
_entity_poly.entity_id
_entity_poly.type
_entity_poly.pdbx_seq_one_letter_code
_entity_poly.pdbx_strand_id
1 'polypeptide(L)'
;MDAGFDIGFLFWLFLLLILFLWPQYRIKALQGARLSLIKKLEKKLNCRVVTLIHRQERIGLFGIPFYRYIDIEDSEQVLRAIRMTPQDMPIAVIIHTPGGLVLAAAQIALALRDHKAKTVAIVPHYAMSGGTLIALAADEVWMDKHAVLGPVDPQLSDPRYGGVPAVSVLKVIKQKGVEKIKDEFLVLGDIAEKAVKQMEDLIYNLTKDKLGEEKARELAKIMVEGRWTHDYPITVEEAKKLGLPIKTEIPEEVYSLMELYPQPAAIRPSVEFIPAPYAPPRTRRTQEKGFLELFSEE
;
A
#
# COMPACT_ATOMS: atom_id res chain seq x y z
N MET A 1 -64.00 -16.03 -2.96
CA MET A 1 -62.55 -16.11 -3.27
C MET A 1 -61.91 -14.95 -2.55
N ASP A 2 -61.72 -15.09 -1.24
CA ASP A 2 -61.04 -14.05 -0.48
C ASP A 2 -59.55 -14.23 -0.72
N ALA A 3 -59.03 -13.42 -1.65
CA ALA A 3 -57.61 -13.19 -1.78
C ALA A 3 -57.16 -12.37 -0.55
N GLY A 4 -57.24 -12.99 0.64
CA GLY A 4 -56.64 -12.46 1.84
C GLY A 4 -55.14 -12.38 1.58
N PHE A 5 -54.61 -11.16 1.55
CA PHE A 5 -53.18 -10.92 1.46
C PHE A 5 -52.46 -11.77 2.51
N ASP A 6 -51.69 -12.76 2.06
CA ASP A 6 -50.93 -13.64 2.94
C ASP A 6 -49.78 -12.82 3.55
N ILE A 7 -50.01 -12.32 4.75
CA ILE A 7 -49.03 -11.55 5.54
C ILE A 7 -47.75 -12.37 5.73
N GLY A 8 -47.85 -13.71 5.81
CA GLY A 8 -46.70 -14.60 5.88
C GLY A 8 -45.87 -14.58 4.58
N PHE A 9 -46.52 -14.61 3.43
CA PHE A 9 -45.85 -14.45 2.14
C PHE A 9 -45.15 -13.09 2.02
N LEU A 10 -45.81 -11.99 2.42
CA LEU A 10 -45.20 -10.66 2.44
C LEU A 10 -44.00 -10.58 3.38
N PHE A 11 -44.06 -11.22 4.56
CA PHE A 11 -42.95 -11.29 5.50
C PHE A 11 -41.74 -12.02 4.91
N TRP A 12 -41.95 -13.20 4.31
CA TRP A 12 -40.87 -13.96 3.67
C TRP A 12 -40.31 -13.24 2.44
N LEU A 13 -41.16 -12.59 1.65
CA LEU A 13 -40.74 -11.77 0.51
C LEU A 13 -39.90 -10.58 0.98
N PHE A 14 -40.31 -9.89 2.04
CA PHE A 14 -39.55 -8.79 2.65
C PHE A 14 -38.21 -9.26 3.20
N LEU A 15 -38.17 -10.40 3.91
CA LEU A 15 -36.95 -10.99 4.44
C LEU A 15 -35.99 -11.39 3.31
N LEU A 16 -36.51 -11.97 2.24
CA LEU A 16 -35.74 -12.30 1.04
C LEU A 16 -35.18 -11.04 0.37
N LEU A 17 -35.99 -9.99 0.22
CA LEU A 17 -35.53 -8.70 -0.32
C LEU A 17 -34.41 -8.09 0.54
N ILE A 18 -34.54 -8.09 1.86
CA ILE A 18 -33.47 -7.61 2.76
C ILE A 18 -32.20 -8.44 2.58
N LEU A 19 -32.31 -9.76 2.49
CA LEU A 19 -31.14 -10.65 2.33
C LEU A 19 -30.32 -10.30 1.08
N PHE A 20 -30.97 -9.90 -0.02
CA PHE A 20 -30.29 -9.49 -1.25
C PHE A 20 -29.85 -8.02 -1.26
N LEU A 21 -30.66 -7.11 -0.71
CA LEU A 21 -30.39 -5.67 -0.72
C LEU A 21 -29.38 -5.24 0.34
N TRP A 22 -29.36 -5.91 1.50
CA TRP A 22 -28.50 -5.57 2.62
C TRP A 22 -27.00 -5.65 2.30
N PRO A 23 -26.47 -6.72 1.67
CA PRO A 23 -25.07 -6.76 1.24
C PRO A 23 -24.70 -5.62 0.28
N GLN A 24 -25.58 -5.32 -0.68
CA GLN A 24 -25.36 -4.24 -1.64
C GLN A 24 -25.34 -2.87 -0.96
N TYR A 25 -26.26 -2.64 -0.01
CA TYR A 25 -26.29 -1.42 0.79
C TYR A 25 -25.00 -1.26 1.61
N ARG A 26 -24.51 -2.32 2.26
CA ARG A 26 -23.24 -2.30 3.01
C ARG A 26 -22.05 -1.94 2.12
N ILE A 27 -21.98 -2.51 0.91
CA ILE A 27 -20.91 -2.20 -0.05
C ILE A 27 -20.97 -0.73 -0.47
N LYS A 28 -22.16 -0.22 -0.83
CA LYS A 28 -22.34 1.19 -1.19
C LYS A 28 -22.02 2.14 -0.03
N ALA A 29 -22.44 1.80 1.19
CA ALA A 29 -22.13 2.59 2.38
C ALA A 29 -20.61 2.64 2.63
N LEU A 30 -19.91 1.51 2.48
CA LEU A 30 -18.45 1.46 2.61
C LEU A 30 -17.73 2.29 1.54
N GLN A 31 -18.18 2.20 0.28
CA GLN A 31 -17.66 3.04 -0.81
C GLN A 31 -17.88 4.53 -0.53
N GLY A 32 -19.07 4.90 -0.05
CA GLY A 32 -19.38 6.27 0.36
C GLY A 32 -18.49 6.78 1.50
N ALA A 33 -18.23 5.94 2.51
CA ALA A 33 -17.33 6.28 3.62
C ALA A 33 -15.89 6.51 3.13
N ARG A 34 -15.38 5.65 2.24
CA ARG A 34 -14.04 5.82 1.62
C ARG A 34 -13.95 7.13 0.84
N LEU A 35 -14.92 7.40 -0.03
CA LEU A 35 -14.96 8.64 -0.81
C LEU A 35 -15.06 9.89 0.06
N SER A 36 -15.80 9.82 1.18
CA SER A 36 -15.90 10.91 2.14
C SER A 36 -14.55 11.24 2.78
N LEU A 37 -13.79 10.21 3.23
CA LEU A 37 -12.45 10.39 3.79
C LEU A 37 -11.45 10.88 2.75
N ILE A 38 -11.48 10.35 1.52
CA ILE A 38 -10.64 10.84 0.41
C ILE A 38 -10.91 12.32 0.17
N LYS A 39 -12.18 12.74 0.05
CA LYS A 39 -12.53 14.17 -0.11
C LYS A 39 -12.08 15.03 1.07
N LYS A 40 -12.12 14.50 2.30
CA LYS A 40 -11.62 15.21 3.48
C LYS A 40 -10.10 15.41 3.41
N LEU A 41 -9.36 14.37 3.00
CA LEU A 41 -7.91 14.44 2.76
C LEU A 41 -7.56 15.41 1.63
N GLU A 42 -8.27 15.37 0.50
CA GLU A 42 -8.06 16.30 -0.63
C GLU A 42 -8.20 17.75 -0.19
N LYS A 43 -9.23 18.06 0.60
CA LYS A 43 -9.43 19.41 1.18
C LYS A 43 -8.32 19.79 2.16
N LYS A 44 -7.92 18.87 3.04
CA LYS A 44 -6.91 19.12 4.07
C LYS A 44 -5.50 19.35 3.49
N LEU A 45 -5.16 18.60 2.45
CA LEU A 45 -3.85 18.65 1.79
C LEU A 45 -3.83 19.58 0.56
N ASN A 46 -4.99 20.12 0.17
CA ASN A 46 -5.17 20.92 -1.05
C ASN A 46 -4.55 20.25 -2.29
N CYS A 47 -4.85 18.96 -2.47
CA CYS A 47 -4.27 18.12 -3.51
C CYS A 47 -5.29 17.10 -4.01
N ARG A 48 -5.01 16.45 -5.16
CA ARG A 48 -5.71 15.23 -5.56
C ARG A 48 -5.17 14.08 -4.72
N VAL A 49 -6.05 13.28 -4.14
CA VAL A 49 -5.68 12.06 -3.43
C VAL A 49 -6.01 10.84 -4.29
N VAL A 50 -5.01 10.00 -4.53
CA VAL A 50 -5.15 8.70 -5.23
C VAL A 50 -4.78 7.59 -4.26
N THR A 51 -5.56 6.52 -4.20
CA THR A 51 -5.29 5.37 -3.32
C THR A 51 -4.86 4.16 -4.13
N LEU A 52 -3.69 3.62 -3.84
CA LEU A 52 -3.20 2.34 -4.35
C LEU A 52 -3.02 1.39 -3.15
N ILE A 53 -4.11 0.70 -2.80
CA ILE A 53 -4.19 -0.15 -1.60
C ILE A 53 -4.50 -1.57 -2.02
N HIS A 54 -3.51 -2.44 -1.88
CA HIS A 54 -3.63 -3.88 -2.09
C HIS A 54 -3.67 -4.59 -0.74
N ARG A 55 -4.81 -5.22 -0.47
CA ARG A 55 -5.02 -6.12 0.67
C ARG A 55 -5.60 -7.43 0.17
N GLN A 56 -5.61 -8.45 1.02
CA GLN A 56 -6.27 -9.70 0.65
C GLN A 56 -7.76 -9.43 0.42
N GLU A 57 -8.35 -10.03 -0.62
CA GLU A 57 -9.79 -9.98 -0.85
C GLU A 57 -10.37 -11.39 -0.73
N ARG A 58 -11.42 -11.54 0.08
CA ARG A 58 -12.29 -12.72 0.08
C ARG A 58 -13.42 -12.46 -0.90
N ILE A 59 -13.17 -12.72 -2.17
CA ILE A 59 -14.25 -12.71 -3.16
C ILE A 59 -14.19 -14.03 -3.91
N GLY A 60 -14.61 -15.09 -3.21
CA GLY A 60 -14.83 -16.39 -3.80
C GLY A 60 -15.88 -17.14 -2.98
N LEU A 61 -16.80 -17.85 -3.68
CA LEU A 61 -17.86 -18.69 -3.10
C LEU A 61 -17.33 -19.76 -2.12
N PHE A 62 -16.02 -20.03 -2.16
CA PHE A 62 -15.35 -21.08 -1.39
C PHE A 62 -14.37 -20.54 -0.32
N GLY A 63 -14.33 -19.24 -0.06
CA GLY A 63 -13.48 -18.66 0.99
C GLY A 63 -11.96 -18.73 0.72
N ILE A 64 -11.55 -19.02 -0.52
CA ILE A 64 -10.14 -19.04 -0.92
C ILE A 64 -9.61 -17.60 -0.92
N PRO A 65 -8.51 -17.30 -0.19
CA PRO A 65 -7.93 -15.97 -0.16
C PRO A 65 -7.22 -15.63 -1.48
N PHE A 66 -7.44 -14.43 -2.00
CA PHE A 66 -6.68 -13.88 -3.13
C PHE A 66 -5.83 -12.70 -2.66
N TYR A 67 -4.56 -12.70 -3.04
CA TYR A 67 -3.66 -11.57 -2.84
C TYR A 67 -3.79 -10.62 -4.02
N ARG A 68 -3.96 -9.33 -3.73
CA ARG A 68 -3.91 -8.29 -4.77
C ARG A 68 -2.49 -7.75 -4.89
N TYR A 69 -2.13 -7.41 -6.13
CA TYR A 69 -0.84 -6.86 -6.52
C TYR A 69 -1.08 -5.74 -7.52
N ILE A 70 -0.08 -4.88 -7.73
CA ILE A 70 -0.12 -3.88 -8.80
C ILE A 70 -0.26 -4.61 -10.14
N ASP A 71 -1.33 -4.31 -10.88
CA ASP A 71 -1.59 -4.86 -12.20
C ASP A 71 -1.82 -3.77 -13.26
N ILE A 72 -2.14 -4.19 -14.49
CA ILE A 72 -2.37 -3.26 -15.61
C ILE A 72 -3.59 -2.37 -15.37
N GLU A 73 -4.67 -2.89 -14.80
CA GLU A 73 -5.89 -2.13 -14.54
C GLU A 73 -5.61 -1.02 -13.51
N ASP A 74 -4.84 -1.32 -12.45
CA ASP A 74 -4.40 -0.32 -11.49
C ASP A 74 -3.64 0.82 -12.18
N SER A 75 -2.70 0.47 -13.09
CA SER A 75 -1.94 1.48 -13.82
C SER A 75 -2.85 2.37 -14.69
N GLU A 76 -3.81 1.79 -15.42
CA GLU A 76 -4.73 2.54 -16.27
C GLU A 76 -5.61 3.50 -15.46
N GLN A 77 -6.09 3.06 -14.29
CA GLN A 77 -6.91 3.88 -13.40
C GLN A 77 -6.10 5.02 -12.76
N VAL A 78 -4.89 4.75 -12.30
CA VAL A 78 -4.01 5.79 -11.73
C VAL A 78 -3.59 6.80 -12.81
N LEU A 79 -3.20 6.34 -14.00
CA LEU A 79 -2.91 7.19 -15.15
C LEU A 79 -4.11 8.07 -15.52
N ARG A 80 -5.33 7.53 -15.49
CA ARG A 80 -6.57 8.31 -15.70
C ARG A 80 -6.75 9.36 -14.61
N ALA A 81 -6.54 9.02 -13.34
CA ALA A 81 -6.64 9.97 -12.23
C ALA A 81 -5.64 11.13 -12.35
N ILE A 82 -4.38 10.84 -12.72
CA ILE A 82 -3.34 11.85 -12.97
C ILE A 82 -3.74 12.75 -14.14
N ARG A 83 -4.16 12.18 -15.28
CA ARG A 83 -4.61 12.97 -16.46
C ARG A 83 -5.82 13.87 -16.17
N MET A 84 -6.72 13.44 -15.29
CA MET A 84 -7.89 14.22 -14.87
C MET A 84 -7.58 15.25 -13.77
N THR A 85 -6.32 15.36 -13.35
CA THR A 85 -5.88 16.32 -12.34
C THR A 85 -5.25 17.53 -13.04
N PRO A 86 -5.65 18.77 -12.70
CA PRO A 86 -4.98 19.97 -13.20
C PRO A 86 -3.47 19.91 -12.95
N GLN A 87 -2.68 20.36 -13.92
CA GLN A 87 -1.22 20.23 -13.87
C GLN A 87 -0.57 21.03 -12.72
N ASP A 88 -1.23 22.07 -12.25
CA ASP A 88 -0.84 22.94 -11.13
C ASP A 88 -1.36 22.45 -9.77
N MET A 89 -2.22 21.41 -9.74
CA MET A 89 -2.74 20.82 -8.52
C MET A 89 -1.83 19.69 -8.03
N PRO A 90 -1.32 19.72 -6.77
CA PRO A 90 -0.51 18.65 -6.22
C PRO A 90 -1.24 17.28 -6.21
N ILE A 91 -0.48 16.19 -6.20
CA ILE A 91 -1.02 14.82 -6.10
C ILE A 91 -0.41 14.12 -4.88
N ALA A 92 -1.27 13.56 -4.02
CA ALA A 92 -0.86 12.62 -2.98
C ALA A 92 -1.33 11.21 -3.34
N VAL A 93 -0.41 10.26 -3.43
CA VAL A 93 -0.71 8.84 -3.64
C VAL A 93 -0.52 8.08 -2.34
N ILE A 94 -1.58 7.48 -1.80
CA ILE A 94 -1.51 6.60 -0.64
C ILE A 94 -1.16 5.20 -1.12
N ILE A 95 -0.02 4.67 -0.71
CA ILE A 95 0.55 3.41 -1.19
C ILE A 95 0.60 2.39 -0.06
N HIS A 96 -0.13 1.30 -0.23
CA HIS A 96 -0.06 0.12 0.64
C HIS A 96 -0.10 -1.14 -0.23
N THR A 97 1.05 -1.70 -0.56
CA THR A 97 1.12 -2.78 -1.56
C THR A 97 2.34 -3.68 -1.39
N PRO A 98 2.19 -5.01 -1.59
CA PRO A 98 3.31 -5.94 -1.62
C PRO A 98 4.11 -5.86 -2.94
N GLY A 99 3.73 -4.95 -3.85
CA GLY A 99 4.31 -4.81 -5.17
C GLY A 99 3.41 -5.44 -6.23
N GLY A 100 4.00 -5.89 -7.33
CA GLY A 100 3.27 -6.48 -8.45
C GLY A 100 4.03 -6.36 -9.74
N LEU A 101 3.31 -6.18 -10.84
CA LEU A 101 3.88 -6.08 -12.17
C LEU A 101 4.73 -4.81 -12.30
N VAL A 102 6.03 -5.00 -12.57
CA VAL A 102 7.01 -3.91 -12.73
C VAL A 102 6.59 -2.92 -13.81
N LEU A 103 6.05 -3.41 -14.94
CA LEU A 103 5.57 -2.55 -16.03
C LEU A 103 4.51 -1.54 -15.56
N ALA A 104 3.50 -2.02 -14.85
CA ALA A 104 2.42 -1.19 -14.32
C ALA A 104 2.95 -0.16 -13.31
N ALA A 105 3.82 -0.60 -12.39
CA ALA A 105 4.44 0.28 -11.40
C ALA A 105 5.31 1.37 -12.07
N ALA A 106 6.08 1.01 -13.10
CA ALA A 106 6.91 1.95 -13.85
C ALA A 106 6.06 3.00 -14.59
N GLN A 107 4.93 2.61 -15.19
CA GLN A 107 4.02 3.56 -15.84
C GLN A 107 3.44 4.58 -14.85
N ILE A 108 3.03 4.12 -13.67
CA ILE A 108 2.55 5.01 -12.60
C ILE A 108 3.68 5.95 -12.14
N ALA A 109 4.86 5.39 -11.86
CA ALA A 109 6.02 6.14 -11.39
C ALA A 109 6.43 7.25 -12.37
N LEU A 110 6.53 6.93 -13.67
CA LEU A 110 6.86 7.91 -14.71
C LEU A 110 5.78 9.00 -14.82
N ALA A 111 4.50 8.64 -14.76
CA ALA A 111 3.41 9.61 -14.82
C ALA A 111 3.37 10.55 -13.61
N LEU A 112 3.75 10.06 -12.43
CA LEU A 112 3.88 10.90 -11.23
C LEU A 112 5.07 11.86 -11.35
N ARG A 113 6.24 11.36 -11.77
CA ARG A 113 7.42 12.20 -11.98
C ARG A 113 7.15 13.33 -12.98
N ASP A 114 6.43 13.03 -14.05
CA ASP A 114 6.16 14.00 -15.13
C ASP A 114 5.06 15.02 -14.76
N HIS A 115 4.37 14.84 -13.62
CA HIS A 115 3.37 15.80 -13.14
C HIS A 115 4.03 17.09 -12.65
N LYS A 116 3.54 18.26 -13.09
CA LYS A 116 4.23 19.53 -12.86
C LYS A 116 4.15 20.05 -11.42
N ALA A 117 3.02 19.82 -10.75
CA ALA A 117 2.85 20.20 -9.36
C ALA A 117 3.44 19.13 -8.44
N LYS A 118 3.65 19.52 -7.18
CA LYS A 118 4.23 18.65 -6.17
C LYS A 118 3.51 17.30 -6.05
N THR A 119 4.29 16.23 -5.98
CA THR A 119 3.80 14.87 -5.75
C THR A 119 4.26 14.34 -4.39
N VAL A 120 3.38 13.61 -3.72
CA VAL A 120 3.65 13.03 -2.39
C VAL A 120 3.25 11.56 -2.39
N ALA A 121 4.15 10.68 -1.99
CA ALA A 121 3.84 9.29 -1.71
C ALA A 121 3.59 9.12 -0.21
N ILE A 122 2.40 8.68 0.20
CA ILE A 122 2.05 8.44 1.60
C ILE A 122 2.02 6.94 1.87
N VAL A 123 2.88 6.45 2.75
CA VAL A 123 3.04 5.03 3.09
C VAL A 123 2.61 4.78 4.54
N PRO A 124 1.38 4.30 4.79
CA PRO A 124 0.90 4.10 6.16
C PRO A 124 1.44 2.83 6.82
N HIS A 125 1.85 1.81 6.06
CA HIS A 125 2.39 0.56 6.64
C HIS A 125 3.56 -0.01 5.83
N TYR A 126 3.39 -0.22 4.53
CA TYR A 126 4.46 -0.71 3.68
C TYR A 126 4.21 -0.42 2.20
N ALA A 127 5.29 -0.21 1.45
CA ALA A 127 5.28 -0.22 0.00
C ALA A 127 6.48 -1.05 -0.47
N MET A 128 6.23 -2.21 -1.08
CA MET A 128 7.29 -3.13 -1.50
C MET A 128 7.45 -3.15 -3.00
N SER A 129 8.67 -3.42 -3.49
CA SER A 129 8.96 -3.64 -4.92
C SER A 129 8.39 -2.51 -5.79
N GLY A 130 7.41 -2.79 -6.66
CA GLY A 130 6.73 -1.78 -7.47
C GLY A 130 6.12 -0.62 -6.68
N GLY A 131 5.68 -0.85 -5.43
CA GLY A 131 5.22 0.22 -4.54
C GLY A 131 6.33 1.18 -4.15
N THR A 132 7.54 0.66 -3.86
CA THR A 132 8.72 1.48 -3.61
C THR A 132 9.09 2.29 -4.85
N LEU A 133 9.04 1.67 -6.04
CA LEU A 133 9.33 2.36 -7.30
C LEU A 133 8.42 3.60 -7.49
N ILE A 134 7.13 3.46 -7.21
CA ILE A 134 6.17 4.57 -7.24
C ILE A 134 6.51 5.61 -6.18
N ALA A 135 6.86 5.19 -4.97
CA ALA A 135 7.25 6.11 -3.89
C ALA A 135 8.51 6.93 -4.23
N LEU A 136 9.51 6.29 -4.84
CA LEU A 136 10.75 6.95 -5.29
C LEU A 136 10.51 7.99 -6.39
N ALA A 137 9.41 7.87 -7.15
CA ALA A 137 9.05 8.84 -8.17
C ALA A 137 8.47 10.15 -7.59
N ALA A 138 7.88 10.11 -6.39
CA ALA A 138 7.29 11.29 -5.76
C ALA A 138 8.34 12.30 -5.24
N ASP A 139 7.98 13.58 -5.12
CA ASP A 139 8.86 14.63 -4.58
C ASP A 139 9.12 14.47 -3.09
N GLU A 140 8.12 14.00 -2.34
CA GLU A 140 8.25 13.68 -0.92
C GLU A 140 7.65 12.31 -0.63
N VAL A 141 8.22 11.60 0.35
CA VAL A 141 7.68 10.34 0.84
C VAL A 141 7.30 10.50 2.31
N TRP A 142 6.01 10.46 2.60
CA TRP A 142 5.48 10.57 3.95
C TRP A 142 5.20 9.17 4.47
N MET A 143 5.91 8.75 5.50
CA MET A 143 5.84 7.40 6.03
C MET A 143 5.29 7.45 7.45
N ASP A 144 4.43 6.50 7.81
CA ASP A 144 4.26 6.19 9.23
C ASP A 144 5.63 5.87 9.86
N LYS A 145 5.80 6.16 11.15
CA LYS A 145 7.06 5.92 11.86
C LYS A 145 7.56 4.46 11.77
N HIS A 146 6.64 3.52 11.66
CA HIS A 146 6.91 2.09 11.54
C HIS A 146 6.60 1.54 10.14
N ALA A 147 6.31 2.41 9.17
CA ALA A 147 6.21 1.98 7.80
C ALA A 147 7.57 1.62 7.19
N VAL A 148 7.53 0.77 6.17
CA VAL A 148 8.73 0.26 5.49
C VAL A 148 8.60 0.39 3.97
N LEU A 149 9.73 0.63 3.32
CA LEU A 149 9.88 0.42 1.88
C LEU A 149 10.54 -0.94 1.63
N GLY A 150 10.34 -1.52 0.46
CA GLY A 150 11.03 -2.74 0.03
C GLY A 150 12.10 -2.47 -1.03
N PRO A 151 13.05 -3.41 -1.24
CA PRO A 151 13.96 -3.38 -2.38
C PRO A 151 13.21 -3.42 -3.72
N VAL A 152 13.90 -3.02 -4.80
CA VAL A 152 13.34 -3.02 -6.17
C VAL A 152 14.18 -3.93 -7.09
N ASP A 153 14.80 -4.96 -6.52
CA ASP A 153 15.62 -5.91 -7.26
C ASP A 153 14.72 -6.71 -8.25
N PRO A 154 15.11 -6.78 -9.54
CA PRO A 154 14.33 -7.52 -10.54
C PRO A 154 14.20 -9.00 -10.22
N GLN A 155 12.96 -9.48 -10.22
CA GLN A 155 12.61 -10.89 -10.07
C GLN A 155 12.23 -11.45 -11.45
N LEU A 156 12.98 -12.45 -11.91
CA LEU A 156 12.72 -13.15 -13.17
C LEU A 156 11.75 -14.29 -12.93
N SER A 157 10.78 -14.47 -13.83
CA SER A 157 9.88 -15.61 -13.79
C SER A 157 10.53 -16.83 -14.45
N ASP A 158 10.76 -17.90 -13.70
CA ASP A 158 11.18 -19.21 -14.22
C ASP A 158 10.08 -20.26 -13.93
N PRO A 159 9.63 -21.03 -14.94
CA PRO A 159 8.57 -22.04 -14.76
C PRO A 159 8.88 -23.13 -13.73
N ARG A 160 10.16 -23.39 -13.43
CA ARG A 160 10.61 -24.45 -12.52
C ARG A 160 10.78 -23.95 -11.09
N TYR A 161 11.24 -22.71 -10.92
CA TYR A 161 11.64 -22.15 -9.63
C TYR A 161 10.75 -21.00 -9.14
N GLY A 162 9.81 -20.54 -9.97
CA GLY A 162 9.01 -19.35 -9.68
C GLY A 162 9.83 -18.07 -9.87
N GLY A 163 9.68 -17.10 -8.96
CA GLY A 163 10.46 -15.88 -8.97
C GLY A 163 11.92 -16.12 -8.56
N VAL A 164 12.86 -15.80 -9.43
CA VAL A 164 14.31 -15.91 -9.19
C VAL A 164 14.95 -14.53 -9.24
N PRO A 165 15.73 -14.11 -8.22
CA PRO A 165 16.40 -12.82 -8.25
C PRO A 165 17.43 -12.75 -9.40
N ALA A 166 17.30 -11.74 -10.27
CA ALA A 166 18.20 -11.54 -11.41
C ALA A 166 19.68 -11.46 -10.99
N VAL A 167 19.95 -10.72 -9.92
CA VAL A 167 21.29 -10.57 -9.31
C VAL A 167 21.90 -11.90 -8.87
N SER A 168 21.09 -12.85 -8.39
CA SER A 168 21.54 -14.17 -7.99
C SER A 168 21.93 -15.03 -9.19
N VAL A 169 21.19 -14.93 -10.31
CA VAL A 169 21.54 -15.61 -11.56
C VAL A 169 22.91 -15.15 -12.05
N LEU A 170 23.12 -13.83 -12.13
CA LEU A 170 24.39 -13.23 -12.54
C LEU A 170 25.55 -13.67 -11.63
N LYS A 171 25.31 -13.70 -10.31
CA LYS A 171 26.31 -14.14 -9.32
C LYS A 171 26.73 -15.59 -9.55
N VAL A 172 25.79 -16.50 -9.80
CA VAL A 172 26.08 -17.92 -10.05
C VAL A 172 26.88 -18.11 -11.34
N ILE A 173 26.50 -17.42 -12.42
CA ILE A 173 27.23 -17.49 -13.70
C ILE A 173 28.67 -17.01 -13.52
N LYS A 174 28.86 -15.88 -12.82
CA LYS A 174 30.20 -15.33 -12.52
C LYS A 174 31.04 -16.29 -11.67
N GLN A 175 30.46 -16.95 -10.68
CA GLN A 175 31.19 -17.84 -9.77
C GLN A 175 31.56 -19.18 -10.40
N LYS A 176 30.68 -19.78 -11.20
CA LYS A 176 30.95 -21.08 -11.84
C LYS A 176 31.76 -20.94 -13.14
N GLY A 177 31.67 -19.80 -13.79
CA GLY A 177 32.22 -19.56 -15.13
C GLY A 177 31.27 -20.09 -16.21
N VAL A 178 31.26 -19.41 -17.36
CA VAL A 178 30.31 -19.68 -18.46
C VAL A 178 30.40 -21.11 -19.00
N GLU A 179 31.58 -21.72 -18.99
CA GLU A 179 31.81 -23.08 -19.52
C GLU A 179 31.14 -24.19 -18.71
N LYS A 180 30.82 -23.94 -17.43
CA LYS A 180 30.22 -24.93 -16.51
C LYS A 180 28.71 -24.75 -16.36
N ILE A 181 28.14 -23.79 -17.09
CA ILE A 181 26.73 -23.42 -17.02
C ILE A 181 26.03 -23.89 -18.29
N LYS A 182 24.83 -24.47 -18.16
CA LYS A 182 24.03 -24.87 -19.32
C LYS A 182 23.54 -23.63 -20.07
N ASP A 183 23.45 -23.72 -21.39
CA ASP A 183 23.05 -22.61 -22.27
C ASP A 183 21.75 -21.92 -21.86
N GLU A 184 20.75 -22.66 -21.37
CA GLU A 184 19.49 -22.11 -20.84
C GLU A 184 19.72 -21.03 -19.76
N PHE A 185 20.70 -21.24 -18.87
CA PHE A 185 21.03 -20.29 -17.81
C PHE A 185 21.89 -19.13 -18.32
N LEU A 186 22.60 -19.28 -19.43
CA LEU A 186 23.30 -18.16 -20.08
C LEU A 186 22.29 -17.19 -20.70
N VAL A 187 21.23 -17.70 -21.33
CA VAL A 187 20.10 -16.88 -21.81
C VAL A 187 19.41 -16.16 -20.65
N LEU A 188 19.16 -16.88 -19.54
CA LEU A 188 18.61 -16.26 -18.34
C LEU A 188 19.54 -15.18 -17.75
N GLY A 189 20.86 -15.40 -17.84
CA GLY A 189 21.88 -14.43 -17.44
C GLY A 189 21.81 -13.13 -18.26
N ASP A 190 21.69 -13.23 -19.58
CA ASP A 190 21.51 -12.07 -20.46
C ASP A 190 20.22 -11.28 -20.12
N ILE A 191 19.12 -11.98 -19.86
CA ILE A 191 17.86 -11.35 -19.40
C ILE A 191 18.07 -10.67 -18.03
N ALA A 192 18.77 -11.33 -17.11
CA ALA A 192 19.05 -10.81 -15.77
C ALA A 192 19.88 -9.52 -15.84
N GLU A 193 20.91 -9.47 -16.68
CA GLU A 193 21.75 -8.29 -16.87
C GLU A 193 20.94 -7.11 -17.40
N LYS A 194 20.09 -7.35 -18.40
CA LYS A 194 19.18 -6.35 -18.95
C LYS A 194 18.21 -5.83 -17.90
N ALA A 195 17.59 -6.73 -17.12
CA ALA A 195 16.61 -6.38 -16.10
C ALA A 195 17.23 -5.50 -15.01
N VAL A 196 18.43 -5.87 -14.52
CA VAL A 196 19.19 -5.08 -13.52
C VAL A 196 19.49 -3.69 -14.07
N LYS A 197 20.08 -3.61 -15.27
CA LYS A 197 20.44 -2.33 -15.88
C LYS A 197 19.22 -1.42 -16.12
N GLN A 198 18.13 -1.98 -16.65
CA GLN A 198 16.89 -1.26 -16.90
C GLN A 198 16.27 -0.70 -15.62
N MET A 199 16.32 -1.47 -14.52
CA MET A 199 15.81 -1.01 -13.23
C MET A 199 16.69 0.08 -12.61
N GLU A 200 18.02 -0.07 -12.66
CA GLU A 200 18.95 0.98 -12.22
C GLU A 200 18.73 2.28 -13.01
N ASP A 201 18.66 2.19 -14.33
CA ASP A 201 18.43 3.35 -15.21
C ASP A 201 17.07 4.01 -14.93
N LEU A 202 16.03 3.21 -14.63
CA LEU A 202 14.71 3.73 -14.28
C LEU A 202 14.75 4.50 -12.94
N ILE A 203 15.29 3.89 -11.88
CA ILE A 203 15.36 4.54 -10.55
C ILE A 203 16.21 5.82 -10.62
N TYR A 204 17.34 5.78 -11.33
CA TYR A 204 18.16 6.95 -11.58
C TYR A 204 17.34 8.05 -12.27
N ASN A 205 16.62 7.73 -13.34
CA ASN A 205 15.77 8.69 -14.05
C ASN A 205 14.56 9.20 -13.24
N LEU A 206 14.10 8.46 -12.23
CA LEU A 206 13.02 8.88 -11.32
C LEU A 206 13.52 9.81 -10.21
N THR A 207 14.83 9.81 -9.91
CA THR A 207 15.39 10.43 -8.70
C THR A 207 16.44 11.50 -8.96
N LYS A 208 17.06 11.55 -10.16
CA LYS A 208 18.16 12.47 -10.50
C LYS A 208 17.84 13.95 -10.28
N ASP A 209 16.63 14.38 -10.62
CA ASP A 209 16.24 15.80 -10.51
C ASP A 209 16.09 16.23 -9.04
N LYS A 210 15.84 15.27 -8.14
CA LYS A 210 15.59 15.50 -6.71
C LYS A 210 16.84 15.32 -5.85
N LEU A 211 17.66 14.32 -6.18
CA LEU A 211 18.81 13.92 -5.36
C LEU A 211 20.15 14.39 -5.95
N GLY A 212 20.16 14.79 -7.22
CA GLY A 212 21.37 15.01 -8.00
C GLY A 212 21.92 13.71 -8.61
N GLU A 213 22.72 13.87 -9.65
CA GLU A 213 23.27 12.80 -10.49
C GLU A 213 23.98 11.69 -9.70
N GLU A 214 24.90 12.06 -8.81
CA GLU A 214 25.73 11.10 -8.07
C GLU A 214 24.90 10.26 -7.09
N LYS A 215 24.12 10.93 -6.23
CA LYS A 215 23.27 10.26 -5.24
C LYS A 215 22.17 9.43 -5.88
N ALA A 216 21.61 9.89 -7.00
CA ALA A 216 20.61 9.11 -7.72
C ALA A 216 21.18 7.80 -8.29
N ARG A 217 22.42 7.82 -8.80
CA ARG A 217 23.10 6.60 -9.25
C ARG A 217 23.45 5.68 -8.09
N GLU A 218 23.92 6.22 -6.97
CA GLU A 218 24.19 5.44 -5.77
C GLU A 218 22.92 4.75 -5.25
N LEU A 219 21.83 5.50 -5.11
CA LEU A 219 20.54 4.98 -4.69
C LEU A 219 20.04 3.89 -5.65
N ALA A 220 20.06 4.14 -6.96
CA ALA A 220 19.63 3.18 -7.96
C ALA A 220 20.37 1.84 -7.82
N LYS A 221 21.69 1.91 -7.65
CA LYS A 221 22.52 0.73 -7.43
C LYS A 221 22.15 0.00 -6.13
N ILE A 222 22.06 0.71 -4.99
CA ILE A 222 21.74 0.11 -3.69
C ILE A 222 20.39 -0.63 -3.74
N MET A 223 19.39 -0.04 -4.39
CA MET A 223 18.04 -0.61 -4.46
C MET A 223 17.92 -1.85 -5.35
N VAL A 224 18.89 -2.08 -6.25
CA VAL A 224 18.84 -3.13 -7.29
C VAL A 224 19.91 -4.22 -7.09
N GLU A 225 21.07 -3.89 -6.53
CA GLU A 225 22.27 -4.76 -6.51
C GLU A 225 22.12 -6.09 -5.73
N GLY A 226 20.98 -6.33 -5.10
CA GLY A 226 20.76 -7.54 -4.29
C GLY A 226 21.48 -7.51 -2.95
N ARG A 227 21.70 -6.31 -2.40
CA ARG A 227 22.25 -6.12 -1.05
C ARG A 227 21.37 -6.79 0.01
N TRP A 228 20.07 -6.86 -0.24
CA TRP A 228 19.04 -7.34 0.65
C TRP A 228 18.24 -8.49 0.04
N THR A 229 17.54 -9.26 0.88
CA THR A 229 16.45 -10.13 0.43
C THR A 229 15.26 -9.28 -0.03
N HIS A 230 14.41 -9.83 -0.91
CA HIS A 230 13.30 -9.07 -1.51
C HIS A 230 12.25 -8.57 -0.50
N ASP A 231 12.20 -9.18 0.69
CA ASP A 231 11.31 -8.84 1.80
C ASP A 231 11.95 -7.94 2.86
N TYR A 232 13.18 -7.46 2.64
CA TYR A 232 13.88 -6.64 3.62
C TYR A 232 13.14 -5.34 3.91
N PRO A 233 12.85 -5.03 5.19
CA PRO A 233 12.14 -3.81 5.57
C PRO A 233 13.10 -2.62 5.62
N ILE A 234 13.10 -1.77 4.60
CA ILE A 234 13.81 -0.50 4.62
C ILE A 234 13.01 0.48 5.49
N THR A 235 13.50 0.70 6.71
CA THR A 235 12.85 1.55 7.70
C THR A 235 12.95 3.03 7.35
N VAL A 236 12.14 3.87 8.02
CA VAL A 236 12.21 5.35 7.91
C VAL A 236 13.64 5.88 8.08
N GLU A 237 14.39 5.36 9.06
CA GLU A 237 15.75 5.82 9.35
C GLU A 237 16.75 5.39 8.27
N GLU A 238 16.59 4.20 7.70
CA GLU A 238 17.41 3.77 6.56
C GLU A 238 17.05 4.56 5.29
N ALA A 239 15.77 4.79 5.03
CA ALA A 239 15.29 5.59 3.92
C ALA A 239 15.86 7.03 3.95
N LYS A 240 15.91 7.65 5.14
CA LYS A 240 16.60 8.94 5.34
C LYS A 240 18.10 8.87 5.07
N LYS A 241 18.79 7.81 5.53
CA LYS A 241 20.23 7.60 5.27
C LYS A 241 20.53 7.43 3.78
N LEU A 242 19.59 6.86 3.02
CA LEU A 242 19.65 6.76 1.56
C LEU A 242 19.39 8.10 0.84
N GLY A 243 19.14 9.18 1.58
CA GLY A 243 18.94 10.52 1.05
C GLY A 243 17.51 10.79 0.57
N LEU A 244 16.55 9.91 0.86
CA LEU A 244 15.16 10.12 0.46
C LEU A 244 14.52 11.26 1.27
N PRO A 245 13.65 12.09 0.65
CA PRO A 245 12.94 13.18 1.31
C PRO A 245 11.78 12.65 2.17
N ILE A 246 12.13 12.05 3.32
CA ILE A 246 11.18 11.40 4.22
C ILE A 246 10.55 12.39 5.20
N LYS A 247 9.22 12.36 5.33
CA LYS A 247 8.47 12.95 6.45
C LYS A 247 7.75 11.88 7.23
N THR A 248 7.66 12.03 8.55
CA THR A 248 7.00 11.04 9.43
C THR A 248 5.59 11.44 9.88
N GLU A 249 5.14 12.62 9.48
CA GLU A 249 3.84 13.16 9.85
C GLU A 249 2.84 12.85 8.73
N ILE A 250 1.97 11.87 8.97
CA ILE A 250 0.87 11.54 8.05
C ILE A 250 -0.48 11.97 8.66
N PRO A 251 -1.45 12.47 7.87
CA PRO A 251 -2.75 12.86 8.40
C PRO A 251 -3.50 11.67 9.02
N GLU A 252 -4.16 11.88 10.17
CA GLU A 252 -4.92 10.82 10.86
C GLU A 252 -5.99 10.16 9.97
N GLU A 253 -6.59 10.93 9.06
CA GLU A 253 -7.57 10.42 8.11
C GLU A 253 -7.03 9.30 7.20
N VAL A 254 -5.70 9.22 7.01
CA VAL A 254 -5.07 8.10 6.30
C VAL A 254 -5.26 6.81 7.08
N TYR A 255 -5.07 6.81 8.40
CA TYR A 255 -5.32 5.63 9.23
C TYR A 255 -6.80 5.25 9.23
N SER A 256 -7.71 6.22 9.40
CA SER A 256 -9.15 5.98 9.30
C SER A 256 -9.55 5.41 7.94
N LEU A 257 -8.90 5.84 6.86
CA LEU A 257 -9.13 5.30 5.53
C LEU A 257 -8.67 3.85 5.46
N MET A 258 -7.50 3.52 6.00
CA MET A 258 -6.98 2.14 6.02
C MET A 258 -7.88 1.17 6.81
N GLU A 259 -8.62 1.64 7.83
CA GLU A 259 -9.61 0.82 8.54
C GLU A 259 -10.79 0.41 7.64
N LEU A 260 -11.13 1.21 6.62
CA LEU A 260 -12.18 0.89 5.65
C LEU A 260 -11.75 -0.13 4.59
N TYR A 261 -10.52 -0.63 4.61
CA TYR A 261 -10.03 -1.70 3.74
C TYR A 261 -9.69 -2.95 4.58
N PRO A 262 -10.61 -3.55 5.35
CA PRO A 262 -10.25 -4.61 6.28
C PRO A 262 -9.57 -5.78 5.55
N GLN A 263 -8.53 -6.35 6.16
CA GLN A 263 -8.04 -7.67 5.74
C GLN A 263 -9.17 -8.68 5.95
N PRO A 264 -9.28 -9.73 5.13
CA PRO A 264 -10.30 -10.74 5.29
C PRO A 264 -10.03 -11.49 6.59
N ALA A 265 -10.76 -11.13 7.64
CA ALA A 265 -10.60 -11.70 8.96
C ALA A 265 -10.80 -13.21 8.88
N ALA A 266 -9.82 -14.03 9.25
CA ALA A 266 -10.10 -15.40 9.72
C ALA A 266 -11.31 -15.34 10.68
N ILE A 267 -12.06 -16.44 10.83
CA ILE A 267 -13.28 -16.48 11.67
C ILE A 267 -13.06 -15.84 13.05
N ARG A 268 -11.80 -15.81 13.52
CA ARG A 268 -11.29 -14.93 14.58
C ARG A 268 -10.11 -14.06 14.05
N PRO A 269 -10.02 -12.76 14.40
CA PRO A 269 -8.85 -11.95 14.08
C PRO A 269 -7.58 -12.51 14.75
N SER A 270 -6.44 -12.42 14.07
CA SER A 270 -5.15 -12.88 14.63
C SER A 270 -4.61 -11.98 15.74
N VAL A 271 -5.11 -10.74 15.84
CA VAL A 271 -4.72 -9.73 16.84
C VAL A 271 -5.99 -9.08 17.39
N GLU A 272 -6.12 -8.99 18.71
CA GLU A 272 -7.26 -8.39 19.41
C GLU A 272 -6.77 -7.25 20.31
N PHE A 273 -7.43 -6.10 20.25
CA PHE A 273 -7.15 -4.93 21.11
C PHE A 273 -8.42 -4.07 21.24
N ILE A 274 -8.46 -3.14 22.20
CA ILE A 274 -9.57 -2.19 22.34
C ILE A 274 -9.35 -1.04 21.33
N PRO A 275 -10.21 -0.87 20.31
CA PRO A 275 -10.01 0.11 19.24
C PRO A 275 -10.55 1.49 19.65
N ALA A 276 -10.24 1.93 20.86
CA ALA A 276 -10.64 3.22 21.39
C ALA A 276 -9.50 3.81 22.23
N PRO A 277 -9.25 5.14 22.15
CA PRO A 277 -8.32 5.80 23.05
C PRO A 277 -8.72 5.55 24.50
N TYR A 278 -7.76 5.17 25.36
CA TYR A 278 -8.01 5.09 26.79
C TYR A 278 -8.32 6.49 27.31
N ALA A 279 -9.53 6.70 27.82
CA ALA A 279 -9.83 7.92 28.56
C ALA A 279 -8.89 8.02 29.77
N PRO A 280 -8.33 9.20 30.08
CA PRO A 280 -7.54 9.36 31.29
C PRO A 280 -8.39 8.93 32.50
N PRO A 281 -7.81 8.21 33.48
CA PRO A 281 -8.57 7.76 34.64
C PRO A 281 -9.23 8.97 35.27
N ARG A 282 -10.57 8.97 35.34
CA ARG A 282 -11.31 9.97 36.11
C ARG A 282 -10.73 9.95 37.52
N THR A 283 -10.05 11.02 37.91
CA THR A 283 -9.71 11.26 39.31
C THR A 283 -11.02 11.19 40.09
N ARG A 284 -11.24 10.09 40.83
CA ARG A 284 -12.31 10.01 41.84
C ARG A 284 -11.97 11.06 42.89
N ARG A 285 -12.39 12.30 42.67
CA ARG A 285 -12.21 13.40 43.63
C ARG A 285 -13.54 14.01 44.00
N THR A 286 -14.56 13.18 44.20
CA THR A 286 -15.85 13.61 44.79
C THR A 286 -16.72 12.45 45.29
N GLN A 287 -16.15 11.41 45.91
CA GLN A 287 -16.97 10.41 46.65
C GLN A 287 -16.39 9.97 48.00
N GLU A 288 -15.17 10.39 48.39
CA GLU A 288 -14.65 10.09 49.73
C GLU A 288 -15.07 11.10 50.81
N LYS A 289 -15.50 12.32 50.44
CA LYS A 289 -15.95 13.30 51.43
C LYS A 289 -17.32 12.96 52.06
N GLY A 290 -18.18 12.24 51.36
CA GLY A 290 -19.50 11.87 51.90
C GLY A 290 -19.51 10.64 52.81
N PHE A 291 -18.49 9.78 52.74
CA PHE A 291 -18.46 8.54 53.55
C PHE A 291 -17.81 8.74 54.92
N LEU A 292 -16.90 9.71 55.05
CA LEU A 292 -16.22 10.04 56.32
C LEU A 292 -17.02 11.00 57.22
N GLU A 293 -17.96 11.78 56.65
CA GLU A 293 -18.87 12.65 57.41
C GLU A 293 -20.02 11.87 58.09
N LEU A 294 -20.32 10.63 57.67
CA LEU A 294 -21.36 9.78 58.26
C LEU A 294 -20.94 9.07 59.57
N PHE A 295 -19.66 9.15 59.96
CA PHE A 295 -19.12 8.52 61.16
C PHE A 295 -18.38 9.50 62.09
N SER A 296 -18.64 10.80 61.93
CA SER A 296 -18.11 11.86 62.79
C SER A 296 -19.22 12.75 63.32
N GLU A 297 -20.12 12.17 64.11
CA GLU A 297 -20.87 12.91 65.13
C GLU A 297 -20.56 12.28 66.49
N GLU A 298 -20.00 13.11 67.37
CA GLU A 298 -20.05 12.95 68.84
C GLU A 298 -21.49 13.06 69.34
#